data_AF-A0A9R0IJC5-F1
#
_entry.id   AF-A0A9R0IJC5-F1
#
_cell.length_a   1.000
_cell.length_b   1.000
_cell.length_c   1.000
_cell.angle_alpha   90.00
_cell.angle_beta   90.00
_cell.angle_gamma   90.00
#
_symmetry.space_group_name_H-M   'P 1'
#
loop_
_entity.id
_entity.type
_entity.pdbx_description
1 polymer ?
#
loop_
_entity_poly.entity_id
_entity_poly.type
_entity_poly.pdbx_seq_one_letter_code
_entity_poly.pdbx_strand_id
1 'polypeptide(L)'
;MDQNWMNFPRGSKGFKAALNIFLNGYFTKNAIGGQIFCPCKKCSRRFFHSRDVVYDHLIVDGFVKGFREWVVQREASSSTSNDMSGINDQNTYDDIDGLLHDTFIKVEEGLNGDQGVPSEPNEEAIKFYKLVEEGKQELYPGCKTFSMLSFIIRLFLFQVLNGLSNTPFGDLLELLKEVFPMARLPKSYNESKNIIKDLGFDYKKIHACPNDCILYRKEYEGADVCPKCETSRWKSKNVPAKVLRHFPLKPKLQRLFMCSKTAGSMVWHDKERTKDDKIRHPAYAQSWKDFDETYPDFKIEPRNVRLALASDGFNPFRTMSVAHITWPVVLISYNLPPWFSMKPEYFMISLLISGPKSLGNDIDVYLRPLIDELKE
;
A
#
# COMPACT_ATOMS: atom_id res chain seq x y z
N MET A 1 -1.69 30.88 24.33
CA MET A 1 -1.36 32.26 23.91
C MET A 1 -2.18 32.55 22.66
N ASP A 2 -2.89 33.67 22.59
CA ASP A 2 -3.82 33.93 21.50
C ASP A 2 -3.07 34.00 20.15
N GLN A 3 -3.27 33.03 19.26
CA GLN A 3 -2.36 32.72 18.13
C GLN A 3 -2.43 33.73 16.96
N ASN A 4 -3.13 34.85 17.13
CA ASN A 4 -3.28 35.88 16.08
C ASN A 4 -2.02 36.72 15.84
N TRP A 5 -0.99 36.61 16.71
CA TRP A 5 0.28 37.32 16.54
C TRP A 5 1.10 36.84 15.33
N MET A 6 0.87 35.62 14.84
CA MET A 6 1.58 35.08 13.67
C MET A 6 1.26 35.85 12.37
N ASN A 7 0.17 36.63 12.38
CA ASN A 7 -0.23 37.50 11.27
C ASN A 7 0.39 38.90 11.35
N PHE A 8 1.12 39.22 12.42
CA PHE A 8 1.78 40.53 12.53
C PHE A 8 2.93 40.65 11.52
N PRO A 9 3.25 41.87 11.05
CA PRO A 9 4.43 42.08 10.22
C PRO A 9 5.69 41.55 10.93
N ARG A 10 6.47 40.71 10.25
CA ARG A 10 7.63 39.99 10.85
C ARG A 10 8.71 40.91 11.42
N GLY A 11 8.80 42.14 10.90
CA GLY A 11 9.72 43.18 11.41
C GLY A 11 9.24 43.89 12.68
N SER A 12 7.96 43.75 13.05
CA SER A 12 7.37 44.48 14.17
C SER A 12 7.90 44.03 15.52
N LYS A 13 7.96 44.96 16.48
CA LYS A 13 8.34 44.66 17.87
C LYS A 13 7.38 43.63 18.50
N GLY A 14 6.09 43.72 18.19
CA GLY A 14 5.07 42.79 18.67
C GLY A 14 5.28 41.36 18.17
N PHE A 15 5.58 41.17 16.88
CA PHE A 15 5.88 39.85 16.33
C PHE A 15 7.14 39.24 16.97
N LYS A 16 8.22 40.01 17.09
CA LYS A 16 9.49 39.54 17.67
C LYS A 16 9.35 39.16 19.15
N ALA A 17 8.57 39.93 19.92
CA ALA A 17 8.30 39.62 21.33
C ALA A 17 7.49 38.33 21.46
N ALA A 18 6.39 38.20 20.70
CA ALA A 18 5.56 36.99 20.71
C ALA A 18 6.31 35.75 20.20
N LEU A 19 7.13 35.90 19.16
CA LEU A 19 7.98 34.84 18.63
C LEU A 19 8.98 34.33 19.67
N ASN A 20 9.60 35.22 20.45
CA ASN A 20 10.52 34.80 21.51
C ASN A 20 9.81 34.00 22.61
N ILE A 21 8.62 34.43 23.03
CA ILE A 21 7.86 33.69 24.04
C ILE A 21 7.41 32.33 23.48
N PHE A 22 6.97 32.29 22.23
CA PHE A 22 6.64 31.05 21.53
C PHE A 22 7.85 30.09 21.47
N LEU A 23 9.01 30.55 21.00
CA LEU A 23 10.20 29.70 20.89
C LEU A 23 10.68 29.20 22.25
N ASN A 24 10.62 30.02 23.29
CA ASN A 24 10.97 29.57 24.64
C ASN A 24 10.06 28.42 25.09
N GLY A 25 8.74 28.56 24.97
CA GLY A 25 7.81 27.48 25.31
C GLY A 25 7.96 26.25 24.40
N TYR A 26 8.24 26.47 23.11
CA TYR A 26 8.33 25.41 22.12
C TYR A 26 9.61 24.58 22.25
N PHE A 27 10.75 25.21 22.53
CA PHE A 27 12.01 24.51 22.84
C PHE A 27 11.93 23.75 24.16
N THR A 28 11.38 24.35 25.22
CA THR A 28 11.24 23.65 26.51
C THR A 28 10.43 22.36 26.39
N LYS A 29 9.44 22.33 25.50
CA LYS A 29 8.56 21.16 25.31
C LYS A 29 9.07 20.15 24.28
N ASN A 30 9.87 20.56 23.30
CA ASN A 30 10.14 19.74 22.10
C ASN A 30 11.63 19.62 21.72
N ALA A 31 12.56 20.22 22.47
CA ALA A 31 13.97 20.17 22.13
C ALA A 31 14.56 18.78 22.39
N ILE A 32 15.27 18.25 21.40
CA ILE A 32 16.10 17.04 21.50
C ILE A 32 17.54 17.47 21.23
N GLY A 33 18.43 17.28 22.21
CA GLY A 33 19.82 17.73 22.09
C GLY A 33 19.98 19.26 21.91
N GLY A 34 19.05 20.06 22.43
CA GLY A 34 19.06 21.52 22.31
C GLY A 34 18.58 22.05 20.94
N GLN A 35 18.04 21.19 20.08
CA GLN A 35 17.53 21.54 18.75
C GLN A 35 16.08 21.11 18.57
N ILE A 36 15.36 21.76 17.65
CA ILE A 36 13.99 21.40 17.24
C ILE A 36 13.88 21.31 15.73
N PHE A 37 12.85 20.62 15.25
CA PHE A 37 12.41 20.78 13.87
C PHE A 37 12.00 22.22 13.58
N CYS A 38 12.66 22.83 12.60
CA CYS A 38 12.41 24.21 12.22
C CYS A 38 11.07 24.36 11.45
N PRO A 39 10.10 25.14 11.96
CA PRO A 39 8.78 25.27 11.34
C PRO A 39 8.73 26.34 10.24
N CYS A 40 9.87 26.84 9.76
CA CYS A 40 9.88 27.81 8.68
C CYS A 40 9.50 27.18 7.33
N LYS A 41 9.08 27.99 6.37
CA LYS A 41 8.71 27.52 5.02
C LYS A 41 9.82 26.74 4.33
N LYS A 42 11.07 27.21 4.46
CA LYS A 42 12.24 26.61 3.79
C LYS A 42 12.56 25.22 4.37
N CYS A 43 12.60 25.11 5.70
CA CYS A 43 12.92 23.85 6.37
C CYS A 43 11.72 22.89 6.38
N SER A 44 10.48 23.39 6.34
CA SER A 44 9.24 22.61 6.32
C SER A 44 9.22 21.49 7.38
N ARG A 45 9.75 21.75 8.58
CA ARG A 45 9.88 20.80 9.70
C ARG A 45 10.75 19.57 9.42
N ARG A 46 11.70 19.64 8.47
CA ARG A 46 12.59 18.51 8.10
C ARG A 46 13.96 18.54 8.77
N PHE A 47 14.41 19.72 9.19
CA PHE A 47 15.76 19.91 9.70
C PHE A 47 15.75 20.40 11.14
N PHE A 48 16.65 19.84 11.94
CA PHE A 48 16.90 20.27 13.30
C PHE A 48 17.83 21.48 13.32
N HIS A 49 17.42 22.50 14.06
CA HIS A 49 18.19 23.72 14.21
C HIS A 49 18.15 24.20 15.65
N SER A 50 19.21 24.91 16.06
CA SER A 50 19.26 25.60 17.34
C SER A 50 18.28 26.77 17.37
N ARG A 51 17.98 27.26 18.57
CA ARG A 51 16.98 28.31 18.81
C ARG A 51 17.20 29.55 17.96
N ASP A 52 18.43 30.02 17.87
CA ASP A 52 18.73 31.27 17.17
C ASP A 52 18.58 31.11 15.65
N VAL A 53 19.00 29.97 15.11
CA VAL A 53 18.80 29.64 13.69
C VAL A 53 17.32 29.53 13.35
N VAL A 54 16.51 28.91 14.22
CA VAL A 54 15.05 28.85 14.02
C VAL A 54 14.41 30.23 14.09
N TYR A 55 14.86 31.08 15.02
CA TYR A 55 14.38 32.45 15.13
C TYR A 55 14.61 33.23 13.83
N ASP A 56 15.84 33.20 13.29
CA ASP A 56 16.19 33.90 12.06
C ASP A 56 15.38 33.39 10.86
N HIS A 57 15.25 32.06 10.74
CA HIS A 57 14.42 31.45 9.69
C HIS A 57 12.95 31.90 9.77
N LEU A 58 12.40 32.06 10.98
CA LEU A 58 11.01 32.50 11.14
C LEU A 58 10.84 34.01 10.92
N ILE A 59 11.89 34.81 11.08
CA ILE A 59 11.89 36.23 10.72
C ILE A 59 11.96 36.39 9.19
N VAL A 60 12.84 35.64 8.52
CA VAL A 60 13.10 35.76 7.08
C VAL A 60 12.01 35.06 6.27
N ASP A 61 11.85 33.75 6.48
CA ASP A 61 11.01 32.87 5.65
C ASP A 61 9.57 32.77 6.18
N GLY A 62 9.38 32.99 7.47
CA GLY A 62 8.09 32.83 8.15
C GLY A 62 7.67 31.36 8.30
N PHE A 63 6.53 31.15 8.96
CA PHE A 63 6.00 29.81 9.24
C PHE A 63 5.48 29.09 7.98
N VAL A 64 5.62 27.75 7.98
CA VAL A 64 4.98 26.88 6.99
C VAL A 64 3.44 26.98 7.07
N LYS A 65 2.77 26.92 5.92
CA LYS A 65 1.29 26.92 5.86
C LYS A 65 0.74 25.70 6.62
N GLY A 66 -0.29 25.88 7.43
CA GLY A 66 -0.84 24.79 8.26
C GLY A 66 -0.21 24.65 9.65
N PHE A 67 0.81 25.46 9.99
CA PHE A 67 1.48 25.35 11.28
C PHE A 67 0.56 25.69 12.46
N ARG A 68 -0.34 26.66 12.26
CA ARG A 68 -1.28 27.12 13.28
C ARG A 68 -2.28 26.03 13.66
N GLU A 69 -2.92 25.41 12.66
CA GLU A 69 -3.88 24.32 12.84
C GLU A 69 -3.24 23.13 13.57
N TRP A 70 -1.97 22.85 13.29
CA TRP A 70 -1.19 21.81 13.97
C TRP A 70 -0.93 22.11 15.45
N VAL A 71 -0.60 23.36 15.81
CA VAL A 71 -0.42 23.75 17.23
C VAL A 71 -1.75 23.67 17.99
N VAL A 72 -2.85 24.14 17.38
CA VAL A 72 -4.19 24.10 17.99
C VAL A 72 -4.69 22.67 18.21
N GLN A 73 -4.52 21.77 17.23
CA GLN A 73 -4.88 20.36 17.39
C GLN A 73 -4.14 19.74 18.57
N ARG A 74 -2.85 20.06 18.75
CA ARG A 74 -2.01 19.52 19.81
C ARG A 74 -2.34 20.10 21.20
N GLU A 75 -2.81 21.35 21.27
CA GLU A 75 -3.28 21.97 22.52
C GLU A 75 -4.70 21.49 22.90
N ALA A 76 -5.58 21.23 21.93
CA ALA A 76 -6.93 20.69 22.16
C ALA A 76 -6.92 19.25 22.68
N SER A 77 -5.89 18.46 22.37
CA SER A 77 -5.69 17.10 22.91
C SER A 77 -5.42 17.05 24.42
N SER A 78 -5.27 18.19 25.11
CA SER A 78 -4.89 18.24 26.52
C SER A 78 -6.06 18.30 27.52
N SER A 79 -7.32 18.37 27.05
CA SER A 79 -8.50 18.61 27.92
C SER A 79 -9.42 17.41 28.12
N THR A 80 -9.06 16.22 27.64
CA THR A 80 -9.80 14.98 27.95
C THR A 80 -8.81 13.90 28.38
N SER A 81 -8.59 13.82 29.69
CA SER A 81 -7.91 12.70 30.32
C SER A 81 -8.87 11.51 30.36
N ASN A 82 -8.64 10.56 29.47
CA ASN A 82 -8.48 9.15 29.80
C ASN A 82 -7.64 8.50 28.71
N ASP A 83 -6.43 8.11 29.11
CA ASP A 83 -5.47 7.20 28.48
C ASP A 83 -5.44 7.12 26.94
N MET A 84 -4.63 8.01 26.36
CA MET A 84 -3.90 7.75 25.12
C MET A 84 -2.47 8.28 25.29
N SER A 85 -1.67 7.54 26.05
CA SER A 85 -0.24 7.74 26.11
C SER A 85 0.41 7.31 24.79
N GLY A 86 0.95 8.28 24.07
CA GLY A 86 1.91 8.06 23.00
C GLY A 86 1.35 8.08 21.57
N ILE A 87 0.81 9.22 21.12
CA ILE A 87 0.89 9.53 19.68
C ILE A 87 2.34 9.94 19.42
N ASN A 88 3.16 8.90 19.26
CA ASN A 88 4.44 8.96 18.60
C ASN A 88 4.18 9.53 17.21
N ASP A 89 5.04 10.45 16.75
CA ASP A 89 5.07 10.99 15.39
C ASP A 89 5.59 9.91 14.40
N GLN A 90 5.13 8.66 14.58
CA GLN A 90 5.39 7.47 13.77
C GLN A 90 4.28 7.21 12.74
N ASN A 91 3.25 8.06 12.63
CA ASN A 91 2.23 7.96 11.58
C ASN A 91 2.74 8.37 10.18
N THR A 92 4.03 8.14 9.90
CA THR A 92 4.54 7.99 8.53
C THR A 92 4.69 6.52 8.14
N TYR A 93 4.46 5.58 9.05
CA TYR A 93 4.06 4.24 8.71
C TYR A 93 2.54 4.33 8.50
N ASP A 94 2.10 4.17 7.25
CA ASP A 94 0.72 3.81 6.94
C ASP A 94 0.26 2.76 7.97
N ASP A 95 -1.03 2.76 8.32
CA ASP A 95 -1.65 1.85 9.29
C ASP A 95 -1.49 0.37 8.86
N ILE A 96 -0.26 -0.13 8.87
CA ILE A 96 0.15 -1.45 8.41
C ILE A 96 -0.23 -2.44 9.49
N ASP A 97 -0.20 -2.04 10.75
CA ASP A 97 -0.75 -2.84 11.83
C ASP A 97 -2.25 -3.00 11.66
N GLY A 98 -3.01 -1.93 11.39
CA GLY A 98 -4.43 -2.03 11.05
C GLY A 98 -4.69 -2.80 9.75
N LEU A 99 -3.87 -2.62 8.70
CA LEU A 99 -3.97 -3.34 7.43
C LEU A 99 -3.75 -4.85 7.62
N LEU A 100 -2.70 -5.23 8.34
CA LEU A 100 -2.39 -6.61 8.65
C LEU A 100 -3.45 -7.19 9.60
N HIS A 101 -3.85 -6.45 10.62
CA HIS A 101 -4.88 -6.84 11.55
C HIS A 101 -6.22 -7.06 10.83
N ASP A 102 -6.69 -6.13 10.00
CA ASP A 102 -7.91 -6.26 9.19
C ASP A 102 -7.82 -7.41 8.18
N THR A 103 -6.65 -7.61 7.55
CA THR A 103 -6.43 -8.70 6.59
C THR A 103 -6.50 -10.06 7.29
N PHE A 104 -5.89 -10.20 8.48
CA PHE A 104 -5.80 -11.48 9.18
C PHE A 104 -6.97 -11.77 10.14
N ILE A 105 -7.61 -10.75 10.75
CA ILE A 105 -8.85 -10.88 11.54
C ILE A 105 -10.04 -11.20 10.65
N LYS A 106 -10.16 -10.59 9.46
CA LYS A 106 -11.26 -10.95 8.55
C LYS A 106 -11.19 -12.42 8.16
N VAL A 107 -9.98 -12.98 8.03
CA VAL A 107 -9.78 -14.42 7.85
C VAL A 107 -10.16 -15.20 9.11
N GLU A 108 -9.80 -14.75 10.32
CA GLU A 108 -10.14 -15.38 11.60
C GLU A 108 -11.65 -15.49 11.87
N GLU A 109 -12.37 -14.38 11.86
CA GLU A 109 -13.82 -14.37 12.05
C GLU A 109 -14.55 -15.03 10.86
N GLY A 110 -13.88 -15.14 9.70
CA GLY A 110 -14.38 -15.85 8.53
C GLY A 110 -14.29 -17.38 8.64
N LEU A 111 -13.34 -17.89 9.42
CA LEU A 111 -13.16 -19.31 9.71
C LEU A 111 -14.06 -19.77 10.89
N ASN A 112 -14.43 -18.85 11.78
CA ASN A 112 -15.17 -19.13 13.01
C ASN A 112 -16.68 -18.74 12.95
N GLY A 113 -17.18 -18.22 11.83
CA GLY A 113 -18.58 -17.82 11.62
C GLY A 113 -19.45 -18.92 11.00
N ASP A 114 -20.59 -19.21 11.62
CA ASP A 114 -21.36 -20.47 11.61
C ASP A 114 -22.23 -20.81 10.38
N GLN A 115 -22.55 -22.12 10.28
CA GLN A 115 -23.75 -22.78 9.74
C GLN A 115 -24.14 -22.70 8.24
N GLY A 116 -23.26 -23.16 7.36
CA GLY A 116 -23.65 -23.73 6.06
C GLY A 116 -22.87 -25.01 5.82
N VAL A 117 -23.49 -26.05 5.24
CA VAL A 117 -22.82 -27.32 4.90
C VAL A 117 -21.52 -27.02 4.19
N PRO A 118 -20.34 -27.29 4.79
CA PRO A 118 -19.08 -27.01 4.13
C PRO A 118 -18.96 -27.97 2.96
N SER A 119 -18.95 -27.47 1.73
CA SER A 119 -18.20 -28.17 0.69
C SER A 119 -16.77 -28.31 1.21
N GLU A 120 -16.22 -29.51 1.21
CA GLU A 120 -14.83 -29.72 1.63
C GLU A 120 -13.92 -28.71 0.92
N PRO A 121 -13.09 -27.95 1.66
CA PRO A 121 -12.16 -27.02 1.04
C PRO A 121 -11.27 -27.78 0.04
N ASN A 122 -11.06 -27.20 -1.14
CA ASN A 122 -10.12 -27.80 -2.10
C ASN A 122 -8.68 -27.79 -1.55
N GLU A 123 -7.80 -28.57 -2.17
CA GLU A 123 -6.41 -28.71 -1.72
C GLU A 123 -5.67 -27.37 -1.64
N GLU A 124 -5.93 -26.45 -2.58
CA GLU A 124 -5.35 -25.11 -2.58
C GLU A 124 -5.81 -24.28 -1.37
N ALA A 125 -7.09 -24.39 -1.00
CA ALA A 125 -7.65 -23.70 0.15
C ALA A 125 -7.05 -24.23 1.45
N ILE A 126 -6.96 -25.56 1.60
CA ILE A 126 -6.33 -26.22 2.76
C ILE A 126 -4.89 -25.73 2.92
N LYS A 127 -4.12 -25.73 1.83
CA LYS A 127 -2.72 -25.28 1.84
C LYS A 127 -2.61 -23.82 2.27
N PHE A 128 -3.48 -22.95 1.76
CA PHE A 128 -3.46 -21.54 2.12
C PHE A 128 -3.86 -21.30 3.59
N TYR A 129 -4.92 -21.96 4.09
CA TYR A 129 -5.31 -21.82 5.49
C TYR A 129 -4.19 -22.25 6.43
N LYS A 130 -3.50 -23.35 6.13
CA LYS A 130 -2.34 -23.79 6.90
C LYS A 130 -1.24 -22.71 6.96
N LEU A 131 -0.91 -22.10 5.82
CA LEU A 131 0.11 -21.03 5.76
C LEU A 131 -0.30 -19.80 6.59
N VAL A 132 -1.58 -19.43 6.54
CA VAL A 132 -2.11 -18.30 7.33
C VAL A 132 -2.02 -18.62 8.82
N GLU A 133 -2.42 -19.82 9.24
CA GLU A 133 -2.38 -20.22 10.64
C GLU A 133 -0.94 -20.33 11.17
N GLU A 134 0.01 -20.80 10.36
CA GLU A 134 1.45 -20.77 10.69
C GLU A 134 1.98 -19.34 10.80
N GLY A 135 1.58 -18.46 9.86
CA GLY A 135 1.94 -17.04 9.85
C GLY A 135 1.44 -16.24 11.06
N LYS A 136 0.25 -16.60 11.57
CA LYS A 136 -0.41 -15.94 12.71
C LYS A 136 0.19 -16.31 14.06
N GLN A 137 0.97 -17.38 14.13
CA GLN A 137 1.58 -17.81 15.39
C GLN A 137 2.41 -16.70 16.01
N GLU A 138 2.41 -16.64 17.35
CA GLU A 138 3.25 -15.72 18.11
C GLU A 138 4.70 -15.86 17.66
N LEU A 139 5.41 -14.72 17.54
CA LEU A 139 6.79 -14.71 17.10
C LEU A 139 7.67 -15.59 18.00
N TYR A 140 7.44 -15.53 19.31
CA TYR A 140 7.99 -16.43 20.33
C TYR A 140 6.93 -16.60 21.43
N PRO A 141 7.02 -17.65 22.28
CA PRO A 141 6.03 -17.89 23.33
C PRO A 141 5.83 -16.66 24.24
N GLY A 142 4.59 -16.16 24.32
CA GLY A 142 4.23 -14.98 25.11
C GLY A 142 4.33 -13.65 24.37
N CYS A 143 4.73 -13.64 23.09
CA CYS A 143 4.79 -12.42 22.29
C CYS A 143 3.37 -12.01 21.85
N LYS A 144 2.79 -11.03 22.56
CA LYS A 144 1.46 -10.48 22.24
C LYS A 144 1.47 -9.37 21.20
N THR A 145 2.64 -8.81 20.92
CA THR A 145 2.80 -7.68 19.99
C THR A 145 3.02 -8.13 18.55
N PHE A 146 3.70 -9.26 18.32
CA PHE A 146 4.08 -9.71 16.98
C PHE A 146 3.71 -11.17 16.75
N SER A 147 3.05 -11.42 15.60
CA SER A 147 3.05 -12.73 14.97
C SER A 147 4.32 -12.89 14.12
N MET A 148 4.65 -14.12 13.74
CA MET A 148 5.74 -14.40 12.80
C MET A 148 5.59 -13.55 11.53
N LEU A 149 4.39 -13.52 10.95
CA LEU A 149 4.14 -12.85 9.69
C LEU A 149 4.16 -11.32 9.80
N SER A 150 3.57 -10.75 10.85
CA SER A 150 3.61 -9.29 11.03
C SER A 150 5.04 -8.78 11.24
N PHE A 151 5.86 -9.55 11.95
CA PHE A 151 7.27 -9.24 12.14
C PHE A 151 8.06 -9.31 10.82
N ILE A 152 7.89 -10.38 10.02
CA ILE A 152 8.55 -10.52 8.71
C ILE A 152 8.18 -9.36 7.77
N ILE A 153 6.89 -8.98 7.73
CA ILE A 153 6.43 -7.87 6.87
C ILE A 153 7.04 -6.55 7.32
N ARG A 154 7.11 -6.28 8.64
CA ARG A 154 7.80 -5.09 9.15
C ARG A 154 9.30 -5.10 8.86
N LEU A 155 9.96 -6.25 8.88
CA LEU A 155 11.35 -6.35 8.45
C LEU A 155 11.51 -6.02 6.97
N PHE A 156 10.63 -6.53 6.08
CA PHE A 156 10.67 -6.17 4.66
C PHE A 156 10.41 -4.68 4.44
N LEU A 157 9.50 -4.07 5.21
CA LEU A 157 9.27 -2.64 5.17
C LEU A 157 10.53 -1.87 5.60
N PHE A 158 11.15 -2.28 6.71
CA PHE A 158 12.43 -1.72 7.16
C PHE A 158 13.50 -1.83 6.07
N GLN A 159 13.58 -2.98 5.39
CA GLN A 159 14.49 -3.18 4.26
C GLN A 159 14.26 -2.14 3.15
N VAL A 160 13.01 -1.99 2.72
CA VAL A 160 12.64 -1.11 1.60
C VAL A 160 12.86 0.36 1.96
N LEU A 161 12.42 0.78 3.14
CA LEU A 161 12.52 2.19 3.57
C LEU A 161 13.96 2.64 3.76
N ASN A 162 14.85 1.74 4.18
CA ASN A 162 16.26 2.03 4.40
C ASN A 162 17.14 1.65 3.20
N GLY A 163 16.56 1.17 2.09
CA GLY A 163 17.30 0.79 0.89
C GLY A 163 18.31 -0.34 1.12
N LEU A 164 18.03 -1.23 2.07
CA LEU A 164 18.93 -2.34 2.42
C LEU A 164 18.93 -3.39 1.31
N SER A 165 20.12 -3.84 0.92
CA SER A 165 20.24 -5.00 0.04
C SER A 165 19.85 -6.30 0.76
N ASN A 166 19.79 -7.40 0.03
CA ASN A 166 19.37 -8.69 0.60
C ASN A 166 20.39 -9.24 1.62
N THR A 167 21.67 -8.86 1.50
CA THR A 167 22.74 -9.35 2.38
C THR A 167 22.60 -8.81 3.80
N PRO A 168 22.57 -7.48 4.06
CA PRO A 168 22.35 -6.95 5.41
C PRO A 168 21.03 -7.39 6.04
N PHE A 169 20.00 -7.67 5.23
CA PHE A 169 18.75 -8.23 5.73
C PHE A 169 18.93 -9.66 6.24
N GLY A 170 19.69 -10.49 5.50
CA GLY A 170 20.07 -11.84 5.93
C GLY A 170 20.90 -11.81 7.22
N ASP A 171 21.93 -10.96 7.24
CA ASP A 171 22.81 -10.81 8.41
C ASP A 171 22.03 -10.35 9.66
N LEU A 172 21.07 -9.43 9.48
CA LEU A 172 20.17 -9.00 10.55
C LEU A 172 19.28 -10.15 11.06
N LEU A 173 18.74 -10.97 10.16
CA LEU A 173 17.93 -12.14 10.55
C LEU A 173 18.76 -13.17 11.33
N GLU A 174 20.00 -13.41 10.93
CA GLU A 174 20.92 -14.31 11.64
C GLU A 174 21.20 -13.78 13.04
N LEU A 175 21.54 -12.50 13.18
CA LEU A 175 21.75 -11.86 14.49
C LEU A 175 20.50 -11.93 15.38
N LEU A 176 19.31 -11.65 14.83
CA LEU A 176 18.06 -11.74 15.57
C LEU A 176 17.77 -13.16 16.06
N LYS A 177 18.17 -14.19 15.30
CA LYS A 177 18.05 -15.58 15.74
C LYS A 177 19.02 -15.96 16.85
N GLU A 178 20.24 -15.43 16.82
CA GLU A 178 21.21 -15.63 17.90
C GLU A 178 20.72 -15.02 19.21
N VAL A 179 20.15 -13.80 19.14
CA VAL A 179 19.62 -13.08 20.31
C VAL A 179 18.29 -13.67 20.79
N PHE A 180 17.44 -14.13 19.87
CA PHE A 180 16.12 -14.71 20.17
C PHE A 180 15.97 -16.14 19.59
N PRO A 181 16.63 -17.16 20.16
CA PRO A 181 16.62 -18.53 19.62
C PRO A 181 15.23 -19.19 19.63
N MET A 182 14.34 -18.73 20.52
CA MET A 182 12.96 -19.18 20.63
C MET A 182 12.02 -18.55 19.60
N ALA A 183 12.48 -17.53 18.86
CA ALA A 183 11.68 -16.86 17.87
C ALA A 183 11.55 -17.68 16.58
N ARG A 184 10.33 -17.77 16.05
CA ARG A 184 9.96 -18.41 14.79
C ARG A 184 10.38 -17.55 13.60
N LEU A 185 11.66 -17.24 13.50
CA LEU A 185 12.20 -16.43 12.41
C LEU A 185 12.61 -17.32 11.23
N PRO A 186 12.55 -16.83 9.98
CA PRO A 186 13.16 -17.50 8.83
C PRO A 186 14.69 -17.47 8.94
N LYS A 187 15.39 -18.49 8.40
CA LYS A 187 16.86 -18.60 8.47
C LYS A 187 17.59 -17.70 7.49
N SER A 188 16.89 -17.13 6.52
CA SER A 188 17.51 -16.30 5.49
C SER A 188 16.50 -15.38 4.82
N TYR A 189 17.02 -14.38 4.09
CA TYR A 189 16.21 -13.56 3.17
C TYR A 189 15.37 -14.41 2.21
N ASN A 190 15.94 -15.47 1.65
CA ASN A 190 15.24 -16.33 0.69
C ASN A 190 14.08 -17.07 1.33
N GLU A 191 14.25 -17.56 2.56
CA GLU A 191 13.17 -18.22 3.31
C GLU A 191 12.07 -17.22 3.66
N SER A 192 12.41 -16.03 4.14
CA SER A 192 11.44 -14.94 4.35
C SER A 192 10.67 -14.59 3.08
N LYS A 193 11.37 -14.52 1.95
CA LYS A 193 10.77 -14.22 0.65
C LYS A 193 9.85 -15.34 0.18
N ASN A 194 10.19 -16.60 0.44
CA ASN A 194 9.35 -17.74 0.11
C ASN A 194 8.04 -17.72 0.91
N ILE A 195 8.08 -17.38 2.20
CA ILE A 195 6.86 -17.22 3.02
C ILE A 195 5.91 -16.20 2.39
N ILE A 196 6.42 -15.03 2.02
CA ILE A 196 5.63 -13.96 1.38
C ILE A 196 5.11 -14.41 0.01
N LYS A 197 5.92 -15.15 -0.76
CA LYS A 197 5.52 -15.73 -2.04
C LYS A 197 4.40 -16.76 -1.90
N ASP A 198 4.47 -17.65 -0.92
CA ASP A 198 3.48 -18.70 -0.67
C ASP A 198 2.15 -18.11 -0.19
N LEU A 199 2.20 -16.98 0.50
CA LEU A 199 1.04 -16.13 0.80
C LEU A 199 0.53 -15.35 -0.42
N GLY A 200 1.05 -15.62 -1.62
CA GLY A 200 0.63 -15.07 -2.92
C GLY A 200 0.90 -13.59 -3.11
N PHE A 201 1.93 -13.06 -2.45
CA PHE A 201 2.49 -11.74 -2.76
C PHE A 201 3.60 -11.81 -3.83
N ASP A 202 3.69 -12.92 -4.56
CA ASP A 202 4.61 -13.06 -5.71
C ASP A 202 4.05 -12.40 -6.97
N TYR A 203 4.94 -12.17 -7.94
CA TYR A 203 4.60 -11.66 -9.25
C TYR A 203 5.41 -12.36 -10.33
N LYS A 204 4.78 -12.55 -11.49
CA LYS A 204 5.41 -13.05 -12.71
C LYS A 204 6.13 -11.89 -13.40
N LYS A 205 7.40 -12.07 -13.73
CA LYS A 205 8.17 -11.10 -14.55
C LYS A 205 7.98 -11.44 -16.02
N ILE A 206 7.49 -10.49 -16.80
CA ILE A 206 7.33 -10.62 -18.25
C ILE A 206 8.22 -9.57 -18.91
N HIS A 207 9.10 -9.98 -19.82
CA HIS A 207 9.97 -9.01 -20.51
C HIS A 207 9.12 -8.22 -21.50
N ALA A 208 9.41 -6.93 -21.65
CA ALA A 208 8.72 -6.03 -22.58
C ALA A 208 9.71 -5.41 -23.55
N CYS A 209 9.24 -5.08 -24.75
CA CYS A 209 10.01 -4.26 -25.68
C CYS A 209 10.34 -2.90 -25.03
N PRO A 210 11.55 -2.34 -25.19
CA PRO A 210 11.87 -1.01 -24.68
C PRO A 210 11.01 0.12 -25.27
N ASN A 211 10.48 -0.10 -26.47
CA ASN A 211 9.57 0.80 -27.18
C ASN A 211 8.11 0.33 -27.08
N ASP A 212 7.79 -0.51 -26.11
CA ASP A 212 6.42 -0.86 -25.70
C ASP A 212 5.59 -1.61 -26.75
N CYS A 213 6.21 -2.05 -27.85
CA CYS A 213 5.51 -2.63 -28.98
C CYS A 213 4.92 -4.03 -28.73
N ILE A 214 5.56 -4.83 -27.86
CA ILE A 214 5.19 -6.21 -27.52
C ILE A 214 5.63 -6.59 -26.08
N LEU A 215 5.01 -7.65 -25.56
CA LEU A 215 5.52 -8.45 -24.45
C LEU A 215 6.18 -9.72 -25.01
N TYR A 216 7.37 -10.07 -24.51
CA TYR A 216 8.07 -11.31 -24.86
C TYR A 216 7.45 -12.48 -24.08
N ARG A 217 6.28 -12.95 -24.56
CA ARG A 217 5.49 -14.06 -24.03
C ARG A 217 4.81 -14.79 -25.19
N LYS A 218 4.32 -16.00 -24.95
CA LYS A 218 3.63 -16.81 -25.97
C LYS A 218 4.51 -16.90 -27.23
N GLU A 219 4.02 -16.47 -28.39
CA GLU A 219 4.75 -16.50 -29.66
C GLU A 219 6.09 -15.72 -29.67
N TYR A 220 6.30 -14.78 -28.75
CA TYR A 220 7.52 -13.97 -28.66
C TYR A 220 8.47 -14.39 -27.51
N GLU A 221 8.20 -15.50 -26.82
CA GLU A 221 8.97 -15.89 -25.62
C GLU A 221 10.47 -16.15 -25.92
N GLY A 222 10.75 -16.78 -27.06
CA GLY A 222 12.11 -17.08 -27.54
C GLY A 222 12.77 -15.96 -28.33
N ALA A 223 12.11 -14.83 -28.54
CA ALA A 223 12.68 -13.73 -29.31
C ALA A 223 13.67 -12.90 -28.47
N ASP A 224 14.80 -12.56 -29.08
CA ASP A 224 15.80 -11.64 -28.51
C ASP A 224 15.69 -10.21 -29.05
N VAL A 225 14.95 -10.04 -30.15
CA VAL A 225 14.75 -8.78 -30.85
C VAL A 225 13.26 -8.58 -31.10
N CYS A 226 12.79 -7.35 -30.95
CA CYS A 226 11.40 -7.01 -31.22
C CYS A 226 11.09 -7.13 -32.71
N PRO A 227 10.09 -7.93 -33.13
CA PRO A 227 9.73 -8.08 -34.55
C PRO A 227 9.09 -6.84 -35.16
N LYS A 228 8.67 -5.85 -34.36
CA LYS A 228 8.01 -4.62 -34.83
C LYS A 228 8.96 -3.44 -35.03
N CYS A 229 9.97 -3.32 -34.15
CA CYS A 229 10.85 -2.14 -34.11
C CYS A 229 12.34 -2.51 -34.03
N GLU A 230 12.66 -3.79 -34.19
CA GLU A 230 14.03 -4.33 -34.24
C GLU A 230 14.89 -4.02 -33.01
N THR A 231 14.26 -3.54 -31.94
CA THR A 231 14.95 -3.18 -30.70
C THR A 231 15.22 -4.43 -29.88
N SER A 232 16.45 -4.55 -29.38
CA SER A 232 16.88 -5.65 -28.51
C SER A 232 16.01 -5.76 -27.25
N ARG A 233 15.71 -7.00 -26.86
CA ARG A 233 15.12 -7.36 -25.56
C ARG A 233 16.04 -7.03 -24.38
N TRP A 234 17.35 -7.01 -24.63
CA TRP A 234 18.38 -7.01 -23.60
C TRP A 234 19.06 -5.66 -23.48
N LYS A 235 19.26 -5.19 -22.22
CA LYS A 235 20.08 -4.01 -21.91
C LYS A 235 21.55 -4.38 -21.75
N SER A 236 21.82 -5.54 -21.18
CA SER A 236 23.14 -6.17 -21.06
C SER A 236 22.96 -7.68 -21.07
N LYS A 237 24.06 -8.44 -21.02
CA LYS A 237 24.03 -9.91 -21.08
C LYS A 237 23.04 -10.48 -20.05
N ASN A 238 21.97 -11.09 -20.54
CA ASN A 238 20.88 -11.69 -19.76
C ASN A 238 20.10 -10.73 -18.84
N VAL A 239 20.20 -9.41 -19.04
CA VAL A 239 19.42 -8.42 -18.28
C VAL A 239 18.38 -7.81 -19.21
N PRO A 240 17.07 -8.05 -18.98
CA PRO A 240 16.02 -7.47 -19.81
C PRO A 240 16.01 -5.95 -19.72
N ALA A 241 15.75 -5.29 -20.84
CA ALA A 241 15.71 -3.84 -20.90
C ALA A 241 14.45 -3.25 -20.25
N LYS A 242 13.31 -3.95 -20.33
CA LYS A 242 12.06 -3.56 -19.67
C LYS A 242 11.34 -4.80 -19.14
N VAL A 243 10.72 -4.69 -17.97
CA VAL A 243 10.00 -5.79 -17.30
C VAL A 243 8.65 -5.31 -16.79
N LEU A 244 7.61 -5.99 -17.24
CA LEU A 244 6.27 -5.97 -16.65
C LEU A 244 6.25 -6.90 -15.43
N ARG A 245 5.72 -6.43 -14.30
CA ARG A 245 5.38 -7.30 -13.17
C ARG A 245 3.90 -7.59 -13.20
N HIS A 246 3.54 -8.84 -13.43
CA HIS A 246 2.17 -9.33 -13.48
C HIS A 246 1.84 -10.07 -12.18
N PHE A 247 0.85 -9.57 -11.45
CA PHE A 247 0.33 -10.15 -10.23
C PHE A 247 -0.94 -10.94 -10.58
N PRO A 248 -0.92 -12.29 -10.51
CA PRO A 248 -2.05 -13.11 -10.88
C PRO A 248 -3.31 -12.71 -10.10
N LEU A 249 -4.43 -12.55 -10.81
CA LEU A 249 -5.73 -12.19 -10.29
C LEU A 249 -6.48 -13.38 -9.69
N LYS A 250 -6.44 -14.55 -10.33
CA LYS A 250 -7.22 -15.73 -9.96
C LYS A 250 -7.02 -16.14 -8.49
N PRO A 251 -5.79 -16.23 -7.95
CA PRO A 251 -5.59 -16.54 -6.53
C PRO A 251 -6.17 -15.47 -5.59
N LYS A 252 -6.19 -14.20 -6.03
CA LYS A 252 -6.74 -13.09 -5.22
C LYS A 252 -8.27 -13.15 -5.17
N LEU A 253 -8.91 -13.45 -6.29
CA LEU A 253 -10.37 -13.64 -6.34
C LEU A 253 -10.80 -14.85 -5.53
N GLN A 254 -10.08 -15.98 -5.63
CA GLN A 254 -10.34 -17.16 -4.82
C GLN A 254 -10.32 -16.83 -3.32
N ARG A 255 -9.36 -16.04 -2.85
CA ARG A 255 -9.28 -15.61 -1.44
C ARG A 255 -10.50 -14.83 -0.97
N LEU A 256 -11.10 -14.00 -1.83
CA LEU A 256 -12.32 -13.27 -1.48
C LEU A 256 -13.51 -14.22 -1.23
N PHE A 257 -13.53 -15.39 -1.87
CA PHE A 257 -14.55 -16.43 -1.62
C PHE A 257 -14.17 -17.41 -0.51
N MET A 258 -12.89 -17.52 -0.16
CA MET A 258 -12.42 -18.39 0.94
C MET A 258 -12.67 -17.81 2.34
N CYS A 259 -12.88 -16.49 2.46
CA CYS A 259 -13.23 -15.86 3.73
C CYS A 259 -14.75 -15.68 3.76
N SER A 260 -15.44 -16.29 4.73
CA SER A 260 -16.92 -16.26 4.77
C SER A 260 -17.50 -14.83 4.83
N LYS A 261 -16.80 -13.91 5.51
CA LYS A 261 -17.15 -12.47 5.57
C LYS A 261 -17.16 -11.81 4.21
N THR A 262 -16.13 -12.06 3.41
CA THR A 262 -15.99 -11.45 2.09
C THR A 262 -16.82 -12.20 1.06
N ALA A 263 -17.00 -13.52 1.21
CA ALA A 263 -17.80 -14.35 0.31
C ALA A 263 -19.27 -13.91 0.27
N GLY A 264 -19.89 -13.62 1.42
CA GLY A 264 -21.24 -13.03 1.47
C GLY A 264 -21.30 -11.66 0.78
N SER A 265 -20.29 -10.83 1.03
CA SER A 265 -20.17 -9.51 0.37
C SER A 265 -19.96 -9.60 -1.15
N MET A 266 -19.40 -10.69 -1.67
CA MET A 266 -19.15 -10.88 -3.11
C MET A 266 -20.43 -11.15 -3.93
N VAL A 267 -21.59 -11.24 -3.28
CA VAL A 267 -22.91 -11.29 -3.94
C VAL A 267 -23.81 -10.11 -3.56
N TRP A 268 -23.27 -9.14 -2.80
CA TRP A 268 -24.02 -8.00 -2.26
C TRP A 268 -24.71 -7.18 -3.36
N HIS A 269 -24.00 -6.94 -4.47
CA HIS A 269 -24.50 -6.14 -5.59
C HIS A 269 -25.84 -6.63 -6.18
N ASP A 270 -26.14 -7.92 -6.04
CA ASP A 270 -27.37 -8.54 -6.53
C ASP A 270 -28.39 -8.76 -5.41
N LYS A 271 -27.96 -9.36 -4.29
CA LYS A 271 -28.85 -9.82 -3.21
C LYS A 271 -29.28 -8.74 -2.22
N GLU A 272 -28.37 -7.84 -1.86
CA GLU A 272 -28.55 -6.92 -0.73
C GLU A 272 -28.63 -5.45 -1.16
N ARG A 273 -28.24 -5.15 -2.40
CA ARG A 273 -28.30 -3.80 -2.94
C ARG A 273 -29.73 -3.28 -2.97
N THR A 274 -29.97 -2.15 -2.29
CA THR A 274 -31.22 -1.38 -2.39
C THR A 274 -31.48 -0.97 -3.83
N LYS A 275 -32.72 -1.15 -4.33
CA LYS A 275 -33.20 -0.79 -5.68
C LYS A 275 -34.22 0.36 -5.57
N ASP A 276 -33.76 1.58 -5.32
CA ASP A 276 -34.59 2.77 -5.04
C ASP A 276 -34.43 3.89 -6.08
N ASP A 277 -34.09 3.55 -7.33
CA ASP A 277 -33.83 4.46 -8.46
C ASP A 277 -32.73 5.52 -8.22
N LYS A 278 -31.97 5.41 -7.13
CA LYS A 278 -30.82 6.28 -6.83
C LYS A 278 -29.51 5.63 -7.23
N ILE A 279 -28.58 6.43 -7.74
CA ILE A 279 -27.23 5.96 -8.08
C ILE A 279 -26.43 5.78 -6.79
N ARG A 280 -26.28 4.53 -6.35
CA ARG A 280 -25.55 4.17 -5.11
C ARG A 280 -24.33 3.29 -5.35
N HIS A 281 -24.24 2.70 -6.53
CA HIS A 281 -23.30 1.64 -6.87
C HIS A 281 -23.10 1.59 -8.39
N PRO A 282 -21.92 1.19 -8.91
CA PRO A 282 -21.69 1.04 -10.36
C PRO A 282 -22.71 0.16 -11.10
N ALA A 283 -23.39 -0.74 -10.39
CA ALA A 283 -24.51 -1.54 -10.94
C ALA A 283 -25.70 -0.71 -11.47
N TYR A 284 -25.76 0.59 -11.17
CA TYR A 284 -26.73 1.51 -11.74
C TYR A 284 -26.31 2.13 -13.07
N ALA A 285 -25.02 2.05 -13.42
CA ALA A 285 -24.49 2.62 -14.66
C ALA A 285 -25.08 1.93 -15.88
N GLN A 286 -25.26 2.71 -16.96
CA GLN A 286 -25.79 2.18 -18.22
C GLN A 286 -24.93 1.04 -18.76
N SER A 287 -23.60 1.18 -18.69
CA SER A 287 -22.65 0.14 -19.12
C SER A 287 -22.85 -1.21 -18.41
N TRP A 288 -23.26 -1.21 -17.14
CA TRP A 288 -23.58 -2.45 -16.43
C TRP A 288 -24.87 -3.08 -16.95
N LYS A 289 -25.91 -2.26 -17.18
CA LYS A 289 -27.20 -2.71 -17.71
C LYS A 289 -27.05 -3.28 -19.11
N ASP A 290 -26.32 -2.58 -19.98
CA ASP A 290 -26.03 -3.02 -21.35
C ASP A 290 -25.28 -4.36 -21.35
N PHE A 291 -24.32 -4.53 -20.43
CA PHE A 291 -23.60 -5.80 -20.27
C PHE A 291 -24.54 -6.92 -19.81
N ASP A 292 -25.39 -6.66 -18.81
CA ASP A 292 -26.36 -7.61 -18.29
C ASP A 292 -27.40 -8.04 -19.34
N GLU A 293 -27.77 -7.15 -20.26
CA GLU A 293 -28.63 -7.44 -21.41
C GLU A 293 -27.90 -8.27 -22.48
N THR A 294 -26.62 -7.97 -22.72
CA THR A 294 -25.79 -8.69 -23.71
C THR A 294 -25.41 -10.10 -23.24
N TYR A 295 -25.20 -10.30 -21.93
CA TYR A 295 -24.75 -11.56 -21.33
C TYR A 295 -25.69 -12.04 -20.21
N PRO A 296 -26.91 -12.51 -20.52
CA PRO A 296 -27.88 -12.96 -19.51
C PRO A 296 -27.36 -14.11 -18.63
N ASP A 297 -26.62 -15.05 -19.22
CA ASP A 297 -26.02 -16.19 -18.51
C ASP A 297 -24.92 -15.74 -17.51
N PHE A 298 -24.23 -14.64 -17.80
CA PHE A 298 -23.29 -14.06 -16.84
C PHE A 298 -24.05 -13.39 -15.70
N LYS A 299 -25.13 -12.67 -16.01
CA LYS A 299 -25.96 -11.95 -15.04
C LYS A 299 -26.63 -12.87 -14.02
N ILE A 300 -27.14 -14.02 -14.47
CA ILE A 300 -27.94 -14.93 -13.63
C ILE A 300 -27.14 -15.52 -12.46
N GLU A 301 -25.82 -15.64 -12.61
CA GLU A 301 -24.93 -16.13 -11.56
C GLU A 301 -24.34 -14.95 -10.77
N PRO A 302 -24.86 -14.65 -9.55
CA PRO A 302 -24.41 -13.50 -8.77
C PRO A 302 -22.97 -13.62 -8.26
N ARG A 303 -22.36 -14.81 -8.30
CA ARG A 303 -20.94 -14.99 -7.94
C ARG A 303 -19.99 -14.56 -9.05
N ASN A 304 -20.48 -14.33 -10.26
CA ASN A 304 -19.65 -13.82 -11.35
C ASN A 304 -19.08 -12.44 -10.98
N VAL A 305 -17.77 -12.31 -11.14
CA VAL A 305 -17.04 -11.14 -10.64
C VAL A 305 -17.02 -10.03 -11.68
N ARG A 306 -17.39 -8.83 -11.27
CA ARG A 306 -17.30 -7.60 -12.05
C ARG A 306 -16.24 -6.70 -11.45
N LEU A 307 -15.31 -6.26 -12.29
CA LEU A 307 -14.12 -5.54 -11.88
C LEU A 307 -14.10 -4.15 -12.52
N ALA A 308 -13.83 -3.13 -11.71
CA ALA A 308 -13.29 -1.88 -12.19
C ALA A 308 -11.81 -2.05 -12.49
N LEU A 309 -11.35 -1.38 -13.53
CA LEU A 309 -9.92 -1.21 -13.81
C LEU A 309 -9.58 0.27 -13.70
N ALA A 310 -8.59 0.57 -12.88
CA ALA A 310 -8.02 1.91 -12.74
C ALA A 310 -6.51 1.85 -13.00
N SER A 311 -5.99 2.83 -13.72
CA SER A 311 -4.55 2.97 -13.95
C SER A 311 -4.19 4.43 -14.18
N ASP A 312 -3.05 4.84 -13.65
CA ASP A 312 -2.49 6.17 -13.88
C ASP A 312 -0.95 6.13 -13.74
N GLY A 313 -0.25 7.06 -14.39
CA GLY A 313 1.19 7.17 -14.30
C GLY A 313 1.62 8.01 -13.10
N PHE A 314 2.44 7.45 -12.20
CA PHE A 314 3.03 8.20 -11.09
C PHE A 314 4.54 7.98 -10.97
N ASN A 315 5.26 8.91 -10.34
CA ASN A 315 6.67 8.73 -9.99
C ASN A 315 6.79 8.29 -8.52
N PRO A 316 7.16 7.03 -8.24
CA PRO A 316 7.26 6.53 -6.86
C PRO A 316 8.43 7.12 -6.06
N PHE A 317 9.45 7.70 -6.71
CA PHE A 317 10.73 8.03 -6.08
C PHE A 317 10.84 9.45 -5.51
N ARG A 318 9.73 10.17 -5.30
CA ARG A 318 9.66 11.52 -4.70
C ARG A 318 10.67 12.55 -5.24
N THR A 319 11.29 12.30 -6.38
CA THR A 319 12.37 13.11 -6.94
C THR A 319 11.84 14.23 -7.82
N MET A 320 10.51 14.35 -7.97
CA MET A 320 9.85 15.23 -8.94
C MET A 320 10.48 15.16 -10.34
N SER A 321 11.13 14.04 -10.65
CA SER A 321 11.86 13.81 -11.89
C SER A 321 10.93 13.14 -12.89
N VAL A 322 10.88 13.63 -14.12
CA VAL A 322 10.13 12.97 -15.20
C VAL A 322 10.87 11.76 -15.78
N ALA A 323 12.05 11.41 -15.25
CA ALA A 323 12.89 10.34 -15.79
C ALA A 323 12.33 8.93 -15.58
N HIS A 324 11.33 8.76 -14.71
CA HIS A 324 10.74 7.47 -14.42
C HIS A 324 9.27 7.59 -14.04
N ILE A 325 8.43 6.83 -14.75
CA ILE A 325 7.00 6.72 -14.48
C ILE A 325 6.66 5.24 -14.27
N THR A 326 5.86 5.00 -13.25
CA THR A 326 5.30 3.69 -12.93
C THR A 326 3.79 3.76 -13.08
N TRP A 327 3.23 2.82 -13.82
CA TRP A 327 1.80 2.64 -14.03
C TRP A 327 1.35 1.37 -13.29
N PRO A 328 0.67 1.48 -12.14
CA PRO A 328 -0.04 0.38 -11.55
C PRO A 328 -1.37 0.21 -12.30
N VAL A 329 -1.74 -1.04 -12.58
CA VAL A 329 -3.11 -1.39 -12.97
C VAL A 329 -3.75 -2.02 -11.75
N VAL A 330 -4.75 -1.33 -11.21
CA VAL A 330 -5.47 -1.71 -10.00
C VAL A 330 -6.86 -2.15 -10.39
N LEU A 331 -7.28 -3.27 -9.81
CA LEU A 331 -8.60 -3.85 -9.98
C LEU A 331 -9.40 -3.71 -8.70
N ILE A 332 -10.67 -3.36 -8.84
CA ILE A 332 -11.61 -3.15 -7.74
C ILE A 332 -12.82 -4.04 -7.98
N SER A 333 -13.17 -4.89 -7.02
CA SER A 333 -14.38 -5.71 -7.11
C SER A 333 -15.62 -4.87 -6.88
N TYR A 334 -16.42 -4.70 -7.93
CA TYR A 334 -17.75 -4.09 -7.85
C TYR A 334 -18.82 -5.09 -7.43
N ASN A 335 -18.46 -6.31 -7.05
CA ASN A 335 -19.39 -7.20 -6.37
C ASN A 335 -19.64 -6.76 -4.92
N LEU A 336 -18.62 -6.14 -4.31
CA LEU A 336 -18.58 -5.71 -2.93
C LEU A 336 -19.45 -4.46 -2.71
N PRO A 337 -19.97 -4.26 -1.48
CA PRO A 337 -20.65 -3.01 -1.14
C PRO A 337 -19.72 -1.80 -1.23
N PRO A 338 -20.25 -0.57 -1.44
CA PRO A 338 -19.45 0.65 -1.59
C PRO A 338 -18.42 0.90 -0.47
N TRP A 339 -18.77 0.54 0.77
CA TRP A 339 -17.89 0.72 1.93
C TRP A 339 -16.76 -0.32 2.04
N PHE A 340 -16.79 -1.38 1.22
CA PHE A 340 -15.68 -2.32 1.04
C PHE A 340 -14.94 -2.06 -0.28
N SER A 341 -15.67 -1.80 -1.37
CA SER A 341 -15.06 -1.61 -2.69
C SER A 341 -14.15 -0.39 -2.75
N MET A 342 -14.34 0.61 -1.90
CA MET A 342 -13.50 1.82 -1.85
C MET A 342 -12.35 1.74 -0.82
N LYS A 343 -12.22 0.62 -0.11
CA LYS A 343 -11.18 0.43 0.89
C LYS A 343 -9.88 -0.08 0.26
N PRO A 344 -8.70 0.47 0.62
CA PRO A 344 -7.42 0.06 0.05
C PRO A 344 -7.12 -1.44 0.16
N GLU A 345 -7.55 -2.09 1.24
CA GLU A 345 -7.37 -3.54 1.46
C GLU A 345 -7.98 -4.41 0.35
N TYR A 346 -9.00 -3.91 -0.35
CA TYR A 346 -9.71 -4.63 -1.42
C TYR A 346 -9.23 -4.24 -2.82
N PHE A 347 -8.25 -3.34 -2.93
CA PHE A 347 -7.63 -3.00 -4.20
C PHE A 347 -6.60 -4.06 -4.59
N MET A 348 -6.80 -4.65 -5.77
CA MET A 348 -5.91 -5.69 -6.29
C MET A 348 -5.02 -5.11 -7.36
N ILE A 349 -3.74 -4.91 -7.06
CA ILE A 349 -2.75 -4.61 -8.11
C ILE A 349 -2.65 -5.85 -9.01
N SER A 350 -2.89 -5.69 -10.31
CA SER A 350 -2.72 -6.74 -11.32
C SER A 350 -1.44 -6.54 -12.12
N LEU A 351 -1.08 -5.31 -12.46
CA LEU A 351 0.11 -5.01 -13.25
C LEU A 351 0.90 -3.88 -12.61
N LEU A 352 2.22 -3.96 -12.67
CA LEU A 352 3.11 -2.84 -12.39
C LEU A 352 4.05 -2.67 -13.57
N ILE A 353 3.79 -1.62 -14.34
CA ILE A 353 4.50 -1.28 -15.56
C ILE A 353 5.44 -0.12 -15.23
N SER A 354 6.73 -0.34 -15.38
CA SER A 354 7.75 0.65 -15.02
C SER A 354 8.54 1.01 -16.26
N GLY A 355 8.72 2.31 -16.51
CA GLY A 355 9.36 2.79 -17.72
C GLY A 355 9.87 4.23 -17.62
N PRO A 356 10.78 4.63 -18.51
CA PRO A 356 11.29 5.99 -18.56
C PRO A 356 10.27 7.00 -19.11
N LYS A 357 9.18 6.53 -19.72
CA LYS A 357 8.17 7.34 -20.39
C LYS A 357 6.76 6.86 -20.02
N SER A 358 5.79 7.75 -20.19
CA SER A 358 4.37 7.41 -20.13
C SER A 358 4.01 6.44 -21.25
N LEU A 359 3.13 5.48 -20.97
CA LEU A 359 2.70 4.45 -21.91
C LEU A 359 1.80 4.99 -23.02
N GLY A 360 1.04 6.06 -22.74
CA GLY A 360 0.05 6.58 -23.70
C GLY A 360 -0.88 5.48 -24.19
N ASN A 361 -0.92 5.28 -25.52
CA ASN A 361 -1.78 4.30 -26.16
C ASN A 361 -1.28 2.85 -26.05
N ASP A 362 0.00 2.63 -25.68
CA ASP A 362 0.61 1.29 -25.65
C ASP A 362 0.23 0.48 -24.39
N ILE A 363 -0.67 1.00 -23.55
CA ILE A 363 -1.18 0.29 -22.37
C ILE A 363 -1.89 -1.02 -22.74
N ASP A 364 -2.49 -1.09 -23.93
CA ASP A 364 -3.18 -2.27 -24.46
C ASP A 364 -2.23 -3.49 -24.53
N VAL A 365 -0.97 -3.28 -24.89
CA VAL A 365 0.07 -4.32 -24.92
C VAL A 365 0.27 -4.93 -23.54
N TYR A 366 0.25 -4.10 -22.49
CA TYR A 366 0.45 -4.52 -21.11
C TYR A 366 -0.78 -5.15 -20.48
N LEU A 367 -1.99 -4.82 -20.94
CA LEU A 367 -3.23 -5.41 -20.44
C LEU A 367 -3.45 -6.86 -20.91
N ARG A 368 -2.75 -7.31 -21.95
CA ARG A 368 -2.92 -8.67 -22.52
C ARG A 368 -2.84 -9.82 -21.51
N PRO A 369 -1.88 -9.88 -20.57
CA PRO A 369 -1.82 -10.95 -19.58
C PRO A 369 -3.04 -10.98 -18.67
N LEU A 370 -3.57 -9.82 -18.29
CA LEU A 370 -4.79 -9.71 -17.49
C LEU A 370 -6.02 -10.13 -18.31
N ILE A 371 -6.12 -9.70 -19.57
CA ILE A 371 -7.23 -10.09 -20.45
C ILE A 371 -7.26 -11.61 -20.65
N ASP A 372 -6.10 -12.25 -20.81
CA ASP A 372 -6.03 -13.71 -20.91
C ASP A 372 -6.55 -14.37 -19.63
N GLU A 373 -6.15 -13.89 -18.45
CA GLU A 373 -6.62 -14.43 -17.17
C GLU A 373 -8.11 -14.20 -16.93
N LEU A 374 -8.71 -13.13 -17.47
CA LEU A 374 -10.16 -12.87 -17.39
C LEU A 374 -11.00 -13.74 -18.34
N LYS A 375 -10.37 -14.38 -19.34
CA LYS A 375 -11.03 -15.27 -20.30
C LYS A 375 -10.97 -16.75 -19.89
N GLU A 376 -10.13 -17.08 -18.91
CA GLU A 376 -10.07 -18.39 -18.25
C GLU A 376 -11.20 -18.52 -17.21
#